data_AF-A0A8J1MRH5-F1
#
_entry.id   AF-A0A8J1MRH5-F1
#
_cell.length_a   1.000
_cell.length_b   1.000
_cell.length_c   1.000
_cell.angle_alpha   90.00
_cell.angle_beta   90.00
_cell.angle_gamma   90.00
#
_symmetry.space_group_name_H-M   'P 1'
#
loop_
_entity.id
_entity.type
_entity.pdbx_description
1 polymer ?
#
loop_
_entity_poly.entity_id
_entity_poly.type
_entity_poly.pdbx_seq_one_letter_code
_entity_poly.pdbx_strand_id
1 'polypeptide(L)'
;MMLKEMKGRAVIIAISEFHNRQGESLDKRKGVKRDANRLFKVLTHLDYKVSLHMDVSAKEIKDIYQKESKMPQGGCFISILSSHGDEGLIYDFYGEPVLLRDLYNILAPHNSPLLAGVPKLFFVQVRAAIGDCTVHNI
;
A
#
# COMPACT_ATOMS: atom_id res chain seq x y z
N MET A 1 -15.28 15.02 -29.13
CA MET A 1 -15.39 14.57 -27.72
C MET A 1 -14.06 13.99 -27.31
N MET A 2 -13.35 14.59 -26.35
CA MET A 2 -12.18 13.92 -25.75
C MET A 2 -12.71 12.85 -24.80
N LEU A 3 -12.36 11.59 -25.04
CA LEU A 3 -12.54 10.52 -24.05
C LEU A 3 -11.71 10.93 -22.83
N LYS A 4 -12.38 11.18 -21.70
CA LYS A 4 -11.67 11.42 -20.45
C LYS A 4 -10.98 10.12 -20.07
N GLU A 5 -9.66 10.07 -20.21
CA GLU A 5 -8.90 8.90 -19.82
C GLU A 5 -9.16 8.58 -18.34
N MET A 6 -9.32 7.29 -18.06
CA MET A 6 -9.55 6.83 -16.71
C MET A 6 -8.29 7.08 -15.88
N LYS A 7 -8.44 7.80 -14.78
CA LYS A 7 -7.32 8.11 -13.87
C LYS A 7 -6.73 6.82 -13.30
N GLY A 8 -5.40 6.75 -13.23
CA GLY A 8 -4.71 5.75 -12.41
C GLY A 8 -5.14 5.88 -10.94
N ARG A 9 -5.07 4.80 -10.17
CA ARG A 9 -5.37 4.85 -8.74
C ARG A 9 -4.12 4.52 -7.95
N ALA A 10 -4.02 5.16 -6.79
CA ALA A 10 -2.93 4.95 -5.87
C ALA A 10 -3.45 4.67 -4.47
N VAL A 11 -2.85 3.70 -3.80
CA VAL A 11 -3.09 3.39 -2.39
C VAL A 11 -1.83 3.72 -1.61
N ILE A 12 -1.97 4.50 -0.55
CA ILE A 12 -0.91 4.75 0.42
C ILE A 12 -1.38 4.18 1.75
N ILE A 13 -0.67 3.18 2.27
CA ILE A 13 -0.87 2.64 3.61
C ILE A 13 0.38 2.94 4.41
N ALA A 14 0.22 3.68 5.50
CA ALA A 14 1.32 4.13 6.33
C ALA A 14 1.02 3.89 7.81
N ILE A 15 1.81 3.02 8.44
CA ILE A 15 1.70 2.70 9.86
C ILE A 15 2.77 3.50 10.61
N SER A 16 2.32 4.41 11.45
CA SER A 16 3.15 5.34 12.22
C SER A 16 3.15 5.03 13.70
N GLU A 17 2.04 4.53 14.21
CA GLU A 17 1.85 4.07 15.58
C GLU A 17 1.69 2.55 15.61
N PHE A 18 2.09 1.91 16.72
CA PHE A 18 1.93 0.48 16.93
C PHE A 18 1.35 0.25 18.32
N HIS A 19 0.12 -0.25 18.37
CA HIS A 19 -0.58 -0.53 19.61
C HIS A 19 -0.43 -1.99 20.00
N ASN A 20 0.48 -2.21 20.94
CA ASN A 20 0.87 -3.53 21.39
C ASN A 20 -0.28 -4.25 22.12
N ARG A 21 -0.68 -5.42 21.63
CA ARG A 21 -1.62 -6.32 22.34
C ARG A 21 -0.92 -7.47 23.08
N GLN A 22 0.37 -7.73 22.85
CA GLN A 22 1.01 -9.01 23.16
C GLN A 22 2.40 -8.91 23.84
N GLY A 23 2.90 -7.72 24.18
CA GLY A 23 4.02 -7.54 25.12
C GLY A 23 5.33 -6.96 24.56
N GLU A 24 5.56 -7.01 23.25
CA GLU A 24 6.69 -6.33 22.59
C GLU A 24 6.20 -5.17 21.71
N SER A 25 6.54 -3.93 22.08
CA SER A 25 6.05 -2.74 21.38
C SER A 25 7.03 -2.34 20.29
N LEU A 26 6.59 -2.40 19.04
CA LEU A 26 7.31 -1.76 17.94
C LEU A 26 7.38 -0.24 18.17
N ASP A 27 8.52 0.36 17.84
CA ASP A 27 8.73 1.79 18.03
C ASP A 27 7.84 2.63 17.12
N LYS A 28 7.31 3.73 17.64
CA LYS A 28 6.63 4.75 16.85
C LYS A 28 7.54 5.29 15.73
N ARG A 29 7.02 5.36 14.51
CA ARG A 29 7.75 5.83 13.32
C ARG A 29 7.54 7.32 13.08
N LYS A 30 8.40 8.15 13.69
CA LYS A 30 8.39 9.61 13.51
C LYS A 30 8.61 9.98 12.03
N GLY A 31 7.86 10.95 11.52
CA GLY A 31 7.99 11.46 10.15
C GLY A 31 7.05 10.82 9.12
N VAL A 32 6.58 9.59 9.37
CA VAL A 32 5.73 8.83 8.43
C VAL A 32 4.49 9.61 7.99
N LYS A 33 3.78 10.26 8.92
CA LYS A 33 2.61 11.08 8.58
C LYS A 33 2.95 12.23 7.63
N ARG A 34 4.14 12.83 7.75
CA ARG A 34 4.60 13.91 6.87
C ARG A 34 4.88 13.37 5.47
N ASP A 35 5.56 12.23 5.38
CA ASP A 35 5.92 11.61 4.11
C ASP A 35 4.69 11.09 3.37
N ALA A 36 3.77 10.43 4.07
CA ALA A 36 2.50 9.99 3.50
C ALA A 36 1.68 11.15 2.92
N ASN A 37 1.63 12.30 3.62
CA ASN A 37 0.98 13.51 3.12
C ASN A 37 1.69 14.11 1.89
N ARG A 38 3.02 14.06 1.84
CA ARG A 38 3.78 14.51 0.65
C ARG A 38 3.50 13.62 -0.55
N LEU A 39 3.54 12.30 -0.36
CA LEU A 39 3.22 11.32 -1.39
C LEU A 39 1.78 11.47 -1.90
N PHE A 40 0.82 11.69 -1.00
CA PHE A 40 -0.56 11.99 -1.37
C PHE A 40 -0.65 13.21 -2.28
N LYS A 41 0.03 14.31 -1.92
CA LYS A 41 0.03 15.55 -2.72
C LYS A 41 0.68 15.33 -4.10
N VAL A 42 1.82 14.65 -4.15
CA VAL A 42 2.55 14.37 -5.40
C VAL A 42 1.70 13.51 -6.33
N LEU A 43 1.15 12.39 -5.84
CA LEU A 43 0.34 11.49 -6.66
C LEU A 43 -0.97 12.16 -7.12
N THR A 44 -1.58 12.99 -6.28
CA THR A 44 -2.75 13.79 -6.67
C THR A 44 -2.39 14.80 -7.76
N HIS A 45 -1.21 15.43 -7.68
CA HIS A 45 -0.71 16.34 -8.71
C HIS A 45 -0.42 15.63 -10.03
N LEU A 46 -0.03 14.35 -9.97
CA LEU A 46 0.13 13.46 -11.14
C LEU A 46 -1.21 12.87 -11.62
N ASP A 47 -2.34 13.45 -11.21
CA ASP A 47 -3.71 13.08 -11.59
C ASP A 47 -4.17 11.66 -11.20
N TYR A 48 -3.54 11.05 -10.19
CA TYR A 48 -4.03 9.79 -9.62
C TYR A 48 -5.24 10.02 -8.69
N LYS A 49 -6.16 9.06 -8.67
CA LYS A 49 -7.14 8.94 -7.59
C LYS A 49 -6.49 8.24 -6.40
N VAL A 50 -6.01 9.04 -5.45
CA VAL A 50 -5.26 8.56 -4.29
C VAL A 50 -6.20 8.23 -3.12
N SER A 51 -5.97 7.11 -2.45
CA SER A 51 -6.52 6.82 -1.12
C SER A 51 -5.38 6.66 -0.11
N LEU A 52 -5.46 7.41 0.99
CA LEU A 52 -4.47 7.43 2.06
C LEU A 52 -5.08 6.81 3.33
N HIS A 53 -4.40 5.81 3.88
CA HIS A 53 -4.82 5.07 5.07
C HIS A 53 -3.66 5.07 6.08
N MET A 54 -3.97 5.48 7.30
CA MET A 54 -3.00 5.59 8.40
C MET A 54 -3.36 4.60 9.49
N ASP A 55 -2.35 3.94 10.07
CA ASP A 55 -2.49 3.16 11.32
C ASP A 55 -3.66 2.15 11.27
N VAL A 56 -3.77 1.40 10.16
CA VAL A 56 -4.82 0.42 9.90
C VAL A 56 -4.43 -1.00 10.33
N SER A 57 -5.43 -1.83 10.61
CA SER A 57 -5.28 -3.25 10.91
C SER A 57 -5.04 -4.12 9.67
N ALA A 58 -4.54 -5.33 9.87
CA ALA A 58 -4.29 -6.33 8.82
C ALA A 58 -5.55 -6.65 8.02
N LYS A 59 -6.70 -6.71 8.70
CA LYS A 59 -8.00 -6.90 8.06
C LYS A 59 -8.34 -5.70 7.15
N GLU A 60 -8.21 -4.49 7.65
CA GLU A 60 -8.47 -3.28 6.87
C GLU A 60 -7.53 -3.17 5.66
N ILE A 61 -6.25 -3.53 5.81
CA ILE A 61 -5.31 -3.63 4.69
C ILE A 61 -5.86 -4.59 3.63
N LYS A 62 -6.23 -5.82 4.01
CA LYS A 62 -6.79 -6.81 3.07
C LYS A 62 -8.08 -6.30 2.41
N ASP A 63 -8.96 -5.65 3.16
CA ASP A 63 -10.22 -5.08 2.65
C ASP A 63 -9.98 -3.94 1.64
N ILE A 64 -8.97 -3.10 1.85
CA ILE A 64 -8.54 -2.06 0.89
C ILE A 64 -8.11 -2.70 -0.43
N TYR A 65 -7.26 -3.73 -0.40
CA TYR A 65 -6.82 -4.43 -1.61
C TYR A 65 -7.96 -5.18 -2.32
N GLN A 66 -8.85 -5.82 -1.55
CA GLN A 66 -10.05 -6.45 -2.10
C GLN A 66 -10.94 -5.44 -2.82
N LYS A 67 -11.07 -4.22 -2.27
CA LYS A 67 -11.79 -3.14 -2.93
C LYS A 67 -11.11 -2.72 -4.22
N GLU A 68 -9.80 -2.45 -4.20
CA GLU A 68 -9.05 -2.04 -5.40
C GLU A 68 -9.07 -3.11 -6.50
N SER A 69 -9.08 -4.40 -6.15
CA SER A 69 -9.19 -5.52 -7.09
C SER A 69 -10.48 -5.51 -7.92
N LYS A 70 -11.50 -4.76 -7.49
CA LYS A 70 -12.82 -4.66 -8.13
C LYS A 70 -13.04 -3.29 -8.78
N MET A 71 -12.04 -2.43 -8.79
CA MET A 71 -12.13 -1.10 -9.40
C MET A 71 -11.44 -1.09 -10.75
N PRO A 72 -12.01 -0.42 -11.76
CA PRO A 72 -11.30 -0.17 -13.00
C PRO A 72 -10.19 0.87 -12.75
N GLN A 73 -9.09 0.70 -13.47
CA GLN A 73 -7.81 1.37 -13.20
C GLN A 73 -7.27 1.95 -14.51
N GLY A 74 -6.74 3.18 -14.44
CA GLY A 74 -6.04 3.79 -15.57
C GLY A 74 -4.74 3.07 -15.93
N GLY A 75 -3.85 3.74 -16.64
CA GLY A 75 -2.62 3.14 -17.20
C GLY A 75 -1.64 2.50 -16.20
N CYS A 76 -1.78 2.72 -14.89
CA CYS A 76 -0.99 2.07 -13.85
C CYS A 76 -1.71 2.09 -12.50
N PHE A 77 -1.55 1.03 -11.71
CA PHE A 77 -1.88 1.02 -10.28
C PHE A 77 -0.61 1.22 -9.46
N ILE A 78 -0.67 2.08 -8.44
CA ILE A 78 0.44 2.33 -7.51
C ILE A 78 0.01 1.95 -6.09
N SER A 79 0.83 1.14 -5.42
CA SER A 79 0.69 0.88 -4.00
C SER A 79 1.95 1.31 -3.25
N ILE A 80 1.78 2.12 -2.22
CA ILE A 80 2.85 2.52 -1.30
C ILE A 80 2.52 1.95 0.07
N LEU A 81 3.39 1.07 0.56
CA LEU A 81 3.29 0.45 1.87
C LEU A 81 4.46 0.95 2.73
N SER A 82 4.16 1.57 3.87
CA SER A 82 5.16 2.07 4.80
C SER A 82 4.86 1.60 6.20
N SER A 83 5.64 0.65 6.72
CA SER A 83 5.48 0.12 8.08
C SER A 83 6.83 -0.35 8.65
N HIS A 84 6.82 -0.94 9.85
CA HIS A 84 7.81 -1.96 10.19
C HIS A 84 7.52 -3.23 9.40
N GLY A 85 8.51 -4.11 9.29
CA GLY A 85 8.38 -5.37 8.59
C GLY A 85 9.73 -5.94 8.26
N ASP A 86 9.70 -7.19 7.80
CA ASP A 86 10.85 -7.95 7.33
C ASP A 86 10.66 -8.34 5.87
N GLU A 87 11.59 -9.13 5.34
CA GLU A 87 11.52 -9.63 3.97
C GLU A 87 10.17 -10.30 3.68
N GLY A 88 9.42 -9.73 2.73
CA GLY A 88 8.14 -10.27 2.27
C GLY A 88 6.92 -9.94 3.15
N LEU A 89 7.05 -9.14 4.22
CA LEU A 89 5.92 -8.78 5.08
C LEU A 89 5.96 -7.34 5.61
N ILE A 90 4.80 -6.85 6.02
CA ILE A 90 4.65 -5.60 6.80
C ILE A 90 3.87 -5.89 8.08
N TYR A 91 4.08 -5.11 9.12
CA TYR A 91 3.24 -5.14 10.32
C TYR A 91 2.10 -4.14 10.23
N ASP A 92 0.93 -4.48 10.77
CA ASP A 92 -0.19 -3.58 10.90
C ASP A 92 -0.09 -2.71 12.17
N PHE A 93 -1.14 -1.92 12.46
CA PHE A 93 -1.22 -1.11 13.67
C PHE A 93 -1.15 -1.90 14.98
N TYR A 94 -1.54 -3.17 15.01
CA TYR A 94 -1.51 -4.03 16.20
C TYR A 94 -0.27 -4.92 16.27
N GLY A 95 0.64 -4.83 15.29
CA GLY A 95 1.82 -5.69 15.19
C GLY A 95 1.53 -7.04 14.52
N GLU A 96 0.36 -7.23 13.93
CA GLU A 96 0.02 -8.46 13.20
C GLU A 96 0.69 -8.43 11.81
N PRO A 97 1.32 -9.54 11.38
CA PRO A 97 2.00 -9.59 10.09
C PRO A 97 1.02 -9.68 8.91
N VAL A 98 1.35 -8.97 7.84
CA VAL A 98 0.67 -9.02 6.54
C VAL A 98 1.68 -9.42 5.48
N LEU A 99 1.52 -10.59 4.90
CA LEU A 99 2.38 -11.08 3.83
C LEU A 99 2.12 -10.29 2.54
N LEU A 100 3.17 -9.76 1.93
CA LEU A 100 3.07 -9.04 0.65
C LEU A 100 2.51 -9.95 -0.45
N ARG A 101 2.86 -11.24 -0.42
CA ARG A 101 2.36 -12.25 -1.35
C ARG A 101 0.83 -12.36 -1.32
N ASP A 102 0.19 -12.19 -0.16
CA ASP A 102 -1.28 -12.20 -0.06
C ASP A 102 -1.88 -11.01 -0.82
N LEU A 103 -1.28 -9.83 -0.67
CA LEU A 103 -1.71 -8.60 -1.34
C LEU A 103 -1.52 -8.69 -2.85
N TYR A 104 -0.39 -9.27 -3.28
CA TYR A 104 -0.11 -9.53 -4.70
C TYR A 104 -1.12 -10.50 -5.28
N ASN A 105 -1.43 -11.57 -4.55
CA ASN A 105 -2.40 -12.56 -4.99
C ASN A 105 -3.80 -11.96 -5.17
N ILE A 106 -4.24 -11.06 -4.28
CA ILE A 106 -5.53 -10.35 -4.42
C ILE A 106 -5.61 -9.57 -5.75
N LEU A 107 -4.49 -8.97 -6.19
CA LEU A 107 -4.44 -8.17 -7.42
C LEU A 107 -3.98 -8.97 -8.66
N ALA A 108 -3.69 -10.26 -8.51
CA ALA A 108 -3.24 -11.10 -9.61
C ALA A 108 -4.32 -11.16 -10.71
N PRO A 109 -3.96 -11.31 -12.00
CA PRO A 109 -4.91 -11.24 -13.11
C PRO A 109 -6.12 -12.17 -13.00
N HIS A 110 -5.94 -13.35 -12.39
CA HIS A 110 -7.01 -14.32 -12.19
C HIS A 110 -8.02 -13.92 -11.10
N ASN A 111 -7.59 -13.14 -10.09
CA ASN A 111 -8.44 -12.65 -9.01
C ASN A 111 -8.99 -11.24 -9.28
N SER A 112 -8.32 -10.48 -10.16
CA SER A 112 -8.71 -9.14 -10.54
C SER A 112 -8.67 -8.94 -12.07
N PRO A 113 -9.70 -9.43 -12.80
CA PRO A 113 -9.77 -9.28 -14.25
C PRO A 113 -9.73 -7.82 -14.73
N LEU A 114 -10.24 -6.88 -13.92
CA LEU A 114 -10.24 -5.44 -14.23
C LEU A 114 -8.84 -4.81 -14.21
N LEU A 115 -7.88 -5.49 -13.59
CA LEU A 115 -6.47 -5.10 -13.50
C LEU A 115 -5.56 -5.96 -14.38
N ALA A 116 -6.12 -6.91 -15.14
CA ALA A 116 -5.34 -7.74 -16.06
C ALA A 116 -4.70 -6.86 -17.14
N GLY A 117 -3.38 -6.99 -17.34
CA GLY A 117 -2.61 -6.15 -18.26
C GLY A 117 -2.29 -4.74 -17.77
N VAL A 118 -2.84 -4.30 -16.62
CA VAL A 118 -2.48 -3.02 -15.99
C VAL A 118 -1.21 -3.21 -15.15
N PRO A 119 -0.12 -2.44 -15.37
CA PRO A 119 1.07 -2.47 -14.51
C PRO A 119 0.74 -2.16 -13.05
N LYS A 120 1.35 -2.90 -12.11
CA LYS A 120 1.14 -2.74 -10.66
C LYS A 120 2.48 -2.48 -9.98
N LEU A 121 2.70 -1.24 -9.57
CA LEU A 121 3.93 -0.82 -8.91
C LEU A 121 3.73 -0.82 -7.39
N PHE A 122 4.55 -1.57 -6.67
CA PHE A 122 4.57 -1.59 -5.21
C PHE A 122 5.86 -0.98 -4.70
N PHE A 123 5.73 0.07 -3.90
CA PHE A 123 6.82 0.70 -3.17
C PHE A 123 6.69 0.33 -1.71
N VAL A 124 7.62 -0.49 -1.20
CA VAL A 124 7.57 -1.01 0.17
C VAL A 124 8.71 -0.42 0.98
N GLN A 125 8.36 0.46 1.91
CA GLN A 125 9.26 0.97 2.94
C GLN A 125 9.05 0.17 4.23
N VAL A 126 9.94 -0.77 4.48
CA VAL A 126 10.03 -1.50 5.75
C VAL A 126 11.34 -1.17 6.46
N ARG A 127 11.47 -1.64 7.69
CA ARG A 127 12.72 -1.52 8.46
C ARG A 127 13.26 -2.93 8.68
N ALA A 128 13.95 -3.46 7.66
CA ALA A 128 14.87 -4.57 7.88
C ALA A 128 16.13 -4.04 8.60
N ALA A 129 16.96 -4.93 9.16
CA ALA A 129 18.25 -4.58 9.78
C ALA A 129 19.18 -3.70 8.90
N ILE A 130 18.86 -3.58 7.61
CA ILE A 130 19.46 -2.68 6.63
C ILE A 130 18.27 -1.90 6.02
N GLY A 131 18.28 -0.57 6.11
CA GLY A 131 17.12 0.29 5.79
C GLY A 131 16.82 0.42 4.29
N ASP A 132 16.30 -0.62 3.65
CA ASP A 132 16.07 -0.64 2.20
C ASP A 132 14.59 -0.41 1.82
N CYS A 133 14.36 0.44 0.82
CA CYS A 133 13.10 0.51 0.08
C CYS A 133 13.14 -0.53 -1.05
N THR A 134 12.14 -1.42 -1.12
CA THR A 134 12.04 -2.36 -2.26
C THR A 134 10.91 -1.96 -3.19
N VAL A 135 11.17 -2.06 -4.49
CA VAL A 135 10.17 -1.84 -5.55
C VAL A 135 9.86 -3.17 -6.22
N HIS A 136 8.58 -3.53 -6.25
CA HIS A 136 8.10 -4.75 -6.90
C HIS A 136 7.17 -4.38 -8.05
N ASN A 137 7.31 -5.07 -9.18
CA ASN A 137 6.39 -5.00 -10.31
C ASN A 137 5.79 -6.38 -10.54
N ILE A 138 4.47 -6.50 -10.43
CA ILE A 138 3.75 -7.80 -10.45
C ILE A 138 2.67 -7.86 -11.54
#